data_AF-A0A1D7TJL7-F1
#
_entry.id   AF-A0A1D7TJL7-F1
#
_cell.length_a   1.000
_cell.length_b   1.000
_cell.length_c   1.000
_cell.angle_alpha   90.00
_cell.angle_beta   90.00
_cell.angle_gamma   90.00
#
_symmetry.space_group_name_H-M   'P 1'
#
loop_
_entity.id
_entity.type
_entity.pdbx_description
1 polymer ?
#
loop_
_entity_poly.entity_id
_entity_poly.type
_entity_poly.pdbx_seq_one_letter_code
_entity_poly.pdbx_strand_id
1 'polypeptide(L)'
;MNAYKGKITFDKEQCVLCQTCVFVCPAGAINISCVEPQRYDFIIWHNTCTVCGNCTYFCPTGAITLSNTLAEATPQSEKYTSITANMVEYTQCPNCHEPMINVPLTMLKRGFKNVSNPITALFKLCPKCRREHTFKQRVL
;
A
#
# COMPACT_ATOMS: atom_id res chain seq x y z
N MET A 1 14.63 14.74 -18.89
CA MET A 1 13.50 14.88 -17.95
C MET A 1 14.09 14.98 -16.55
N ASN A 2 14.09 16.17 -15.94
CA ASN A 2 14.58 16.35 -14.58
C ASN A 2 13.50 15.87 -13.60
N ALA A 3 13.60 14.62 -13.16
CA ALA A 3 12.81 14.12 -12.04
C ALA A 3 13.56 14.43 -10.76
N TYR A 4 13.06 15.39 -9.97
CA TYR A 4 13.60 15.67 -8.65
C TYR A 4 13.21 14.51 -7.72
N LYS A 5 14.17 14.07 -6.90
CA LYS A 5 13.92 13.07 -5.86
C LYS A 5 13.39 13.79 -4.62
N GLY A 6 12.07 13.97 -4.56
CA GLY A 6 11.40 14.60 -3.43
C GLY A 6 11.15 13.63 -2.26
N LYS A 7 10.15 13.94 -1.44
CA LYS A 7 9.77 13.14 -0.28
C LYS A 7 9.05 11.86 -0.72
N ILE A 8 9.22 10.78 0.04
CA ILE A 8 8.41 9.57 -0.14
C ILE A 8 7.00 9.84 0.41
N THR A 9 5.99 9.57 -0.41
CA THR A 9 4.57 9.69 -0.07
C THR A 9 3.91 8.32 -0.01
N PHE A 10 2.87 8.17 0.80
CA PHE A 10 2.20 6.90 1.04
C PHE A 10 0.67 7.06 1.01
N ASP A 11 0.01 6.20 0.23
CA ASP A 11 -1.44 6.07 0.12
C ASP A 11 -1.90 4.77 0.78
N LYS A 12 -2.59 4.89 1.92
CA LYS A 12 -3.06 3.74 2.69
C LYS A 12 -4.12 2.92 1.96
N GLU A 13 -4.94 3.54 1.10
CA GLU A 13 -6.06 2.88 0.41
C GLU A 13 -5.57 1.94 -0.71
N GLN A 14 -4.33 2.15 -1.17
CA GLN A 14 -3.65 1.31 -2.14
C GLN A 14 -2.76 0.25 -1.47
N CYS A 15 -2.51 0.34 -0.17
CA CYS A 15 -1.60 -0.56 0.53
C CYS A 15 -2.25 -1.90 0.81
N VAL A 16 -1.56 -2.99 0.47
CA VAL A 16 -2.02 -4.37 0.70
C VAL A 16 -1.20 -5.10 1.75
N LEU A 17 -0.43 -4.37 2.57
CA LEU A 17 0.41 -4.91 3.66
C LEU A 17 1.39 -6.04 3.24
N CYS A 18 1.85 -6.03 1.99
CA CYS A 18 2.80 -7.04 1.48
C CYS A 18 4.23 -6.90 2.04
N GLN A 19 4.54 -5.78 2.71
CA GLN A 19 5.84 -5.46 3.31
C GLN A 19 7.05 -5.45 2.36
N THR A 20 6.84 -5.51 1.04
CA THR A 20 7.93 -5.41 0.05
C THR A 20 8.75 -4.13 0.24
N CYS A 21 8.12 -3.00 0.55
CA CYS A 21 8.80 -1.73 0.79
C CYS A 21 9.76 -1.77 1.99
N VAL A 22 9.42 -2.51 3.05
CA VAL A 22 10.29 -2.72 4.22
C VAL A 22 11.50 -3.56 3.80
N PHE A 23 11.25 -4.68 3.10
CA PHE A 23 12.29 -5.60 2.66
C PHE A 23 13.33 -4.97 1.72
N VAL A 24 12.89 -4.11 0.79
CA VAL A 24 13.78 -3.50 -0.20
C VAL A 24 14.42 -2.18 0.25
N CYS A 25 14.11 -1.70 1.46
CA CYS A 25 14.64 -0.43 1.97
C CYS A 25 16.07 -0.62 2.49
N PRO A 26 17.11 -0.12 1.79
CA PRO A 26 18.50 -0.34 2.21
C PRO A 26 18.84 0.41 3.51
N ALA A 27 18.08 1.47 3.84
CA ALA A 27 18.31 2.28 5.02
C ALA A 27 17.51 1.83 6.25
N GLY A 28 16.60 0.85 6.11
CA GLY A 28 15.70 0.45 7.20
C GLY A 28 14.74 1.57 7.65
N ALA A 29 14.43 2.51 6.75
CA ALA A 29 13.64 3.71 7.08
C ALA A 29 12.12 3.47 7.14
N ILE A 30 11.63 2.27 6.83
CA ILE A 30 10.20 1.93 6.77
C ILE A 30 9.91 0.83 7.79
N ASN A 31 8.89 1.03 8.61
CA ASN A 31 8.36 0.02 9.52
C ASN A 31 6.88 -0.22 9.26
N ILE A 32 6.50 -1.49 9.33
CA ILE A 32 5.11 -1.91 9.38
C ILE A 32 4.97 -2.83 10.59
N SER A 33 4.12 -2.47 11.54
CA SER A 33 3.94 -3.23 12.79
C SER A 33 2.47 -3.35 13.15
N CYS A 34 2.09 -4.53 13.67
CA CYS A 34 0.74 -4.78 14.16
C CYS A 34 0.60 -4.09 15.52
N VAL A 35 -0.31 -3.14 15.64
CA VAL A 35 -0.56 -2.41 16.89
C VAL A 35 -1.79 -2.92 17.63
N GLU A 36 -2.80 -3.36 16.87
CA GLU A 36 -4.00 -4.03 17.37
C GLU A 36 -4.36 -5.14 16.38
N PRO A 37 -5.19 -6.13 16.76
CA PRO A 37 -5.66 -7.14 15.81
C PRO A 37 -6.21 -6.47 14.55
N GLN A 38 -5.64 -6.84 13.39
CA GLN A 38 -6.03 -6.32 12.06
C GLN A 38 -5.71 -4.84 11.79
N ARG A 39 -4.92 -4.18 12.64
CA ARG A 39 -4.51 -2.78 12.48
C ARG A 39 -3.00 -2.67 12.52
N TYR A 40 -2.46 -2.03 11.48
CA TYR A 40 -1.04 -1.95 11.24
C TYR A 40 -0.61 -0.49 11.10
N ASP A 41 0.35 -0.09 11.93
CA ASP A 41 1.05 1.17 11.74
C ASP A 41 2.04 1.05 10.60
N PHE A 42 2.04 2.05 9.74
CA PHE A 42 3.00 2.24 8.67
C PHE A 42 3.75 3.53 8.91
N ILE A 43 5.06 3.42 9.13
CA ILE A 43 5.93 4.56 9.46
C ILE A 43 7.07 4.65 8.46
N ILE A 44 7.33 5.86 7.96
CA ILE A 44 8.56 6.21 7.25
C ILE A 44 9.29 7.28 8.06
N TRP A 45 10.53 7.00 8.46
CA TRP A 45 11.41 7.99 9.08
C TRP A 45 12.20 8.75 8.01
N HIS A 46 11.89 10.03 7.80
CA HIS A 46 12.54 10.83 6.75
C HIS A 46 13.98 11.19 7.07
N ASN A 47 14.36 11.18 8.36
CA ASN A 47 15.75 11.38 8.79
C ASN A 47 16.68 10.18 8.47
N THR A 48 16.12 9.00 8.23
CA THR A 48 16.86 7.78 7.84
C THR A 48 16.72 7.50 6.34
N CYS A 49 15.67 7.99 5.70
CA CYS A 49 15.40 7.75 4.29
C CYS A 49 16.48 8.38 3.38
N THR A 50 17.09 7.56 2.51
CA THR A 50 18.08 8.02 1.52
C THR A 50 17.46 8.43 0.19
N VAL A 51 16.12 8.41 0.08
CA VAL A 51 15.38 8.78 -1.15
C VAL A 51 15.85 7.97 -2.38
N CYS A 52 16.27 6.72 -2.17
CA CYS A 52 16.77 5.88 -3.26
C CYS A 52 15.69 5.46 -4.27
N GLY A 53 14.44 5.35 -3.82
CA GLY A 53 13.28 5.01 -4.66
C GLY A 53 12.95 3.51 -4.76
N ASN A 54 13.71 2.61 -4.14
CA ASN A 54 13.45 1.17 -4.21
C ASN A 54 12.03 0.79 -3.77
N CYS A 55 11.56 1.36 -2.66
CA CYS A 55 10.21 1.11 -2.16
C CYS A 55 9.13 1.45 -3.19
N THR A 56 9.33 2.52 -3.97
CA THR A 56 8.42 2.96 -5.03
C THR A 56 8.46 2.04 -6.25
N TYR A 57 9.67 1.63 -6.65
CA TYR A 57 9.88 0.76 -7.80
C TYR A 57 9.25 -0.63 -7.59
N PHE A 58 9.46 -1.22 -6.41
CA PHE A 58 8.99 -2.56 -6.10
C PHE A 58 7.56 -2.61 -5.54
N CYS A 59 6.88 -1.47 -5.36
CA CYS A 59 5.51 -1.48 -4.87
C CYS A 59 4.54 -2.02 -5.95
N PRO A 60 3.89 -3.18 -5.72
CA PRO A 60 3.01 -3.78 -6.72
C PRO A 60 1.68 -3.02 -6.88
N THR A 61 1.32 -2.15 -5.94
CA THR A 61 0.06 -1.38 -5.99
C THR A 61 0.29 0.09 -6.33
N GLY A 62 1.52 0.58 -6.21
CA GLY A 62 1.82 2.02 -6.27
C GLY A 62 1.41 2.79 -5.01
N ALA A 63 1.19 2.11 -3.88
CA ALA A 63 0.86 2.75 -2.60
C ALA A 63 1.96 3.66 -2.04
N ILE A 64 3.21 3.46 -2.46
CA ILE A 64 4.34 4.30 -2.06
C ILE A 64 4.96 4.93 -3.31
N THR A 65 5.09 6.25 -3.29
CA THR A 65 5.50 7.06 -4.45
C THR A 65 6.57 8.05 -4.05
N LEU A 66 7.33 8.54 -5.04
CA LEU A 66 8.34 9.57 -4.85
C LEU A 66 7.75 10.88 -5.38
N SER A 67 7.66 11.91 -4.53
CA SER A 67 7.18 13.21 -4.98
C SER A 67 8.21 13.82 -5.93
N ASN A 68 7.72 14.56 -6.93
CA ASN A 68 8.58 15.30 -7.87
C ASN A 68 8.84 16.74 -7.40
N THR A 69 8.80 16.96 -6.08
CA THR A 69 9.08 18.26 -5.46
C THR A 69 10.57 18.34 -5.12
N LEU A 70 11.12 19.56 -5.08
CA LEU A 70 12.44 19.76 -4.50
C LEU A 70 12.45 19.26 -3.05
N ALA A 71 13.51 18.57 -2.67
CA ALA A 71 13.72 18.16 -1.29
C ALA A 71 14.04 19.42 -0.47
N GLU A 72 13.12 19.81 0.41
CA GLU A 72 13.34 20.89 1.35
C GLU A 72 14.19 20.40 2.53
N ALA A 73 15.05 21.27 3.05
CA ALA A 73 15.83 20.96 4.23
C ALA A 73 14.89 20.83 5.43
N THR A 74 14.95 19.70 6.14
CA THR A 74 14.24 19.55 7.41
C THR A 74 15.01 20.28 8.51
N PRO A 75 14.37 21.17 9.30
CA PRO A 75 15.03 21.81 10.44
C PRO A 75 15.56 20.78 11.43
N GLN A 76 16.71 21.06 12.06
CA GLN A 76 17.31 20.14 13.05
C GLN A 76 16.36 19.84 14.23
N SER A 77 15.54 20.82 14.62
CA SER A 77 14.51 20.67 15.66
C SER A 77 13.44 19.63 15.32
N GLU A 78 13.23 19.34 14.03
CA GLU A 78 12.20 18.42 13.54
C GLU A 78 12.76 17.06 13.11
N LYS A 79 14.06 16.83 13.34
CA LYS A 79 14.76 15.61 12.90
C LYS A 79 14.03 14.31 13.28
N TYR A 80 13.44 14.23 14.47
CA TYR A 80 12.77 13.01 14.95
C TYR A 80 11.25 13.01 14.76
N THR A 81 10.67 14.15 14.40
CA THR A 81 9.22 14.29 14.16
C THR A 81 8.88 14.29 12.67
N SER A 82 9.88 14.45 11.79
CA SER A 82 9.71 14.31 10.34
C SER A 82 9.52 12.84 9.96
N ILE A 83 8.28 12.38 10.10
CA ILE A 83 7.82 11.04 9.72
C ILE A 83 6.60 11.12 8.81
N THR A 84 6.36 10.04 8.05
CA THR A 84 5.03 9.76 7.49
C THR A 84 4.45 8.61 8.28
N ALA A 85 3.34 8.83 8.96
CA ALA A 85 2.68 7.85 9.80
C ALA A 85 1.22 7.69 9.37
N ASN A 86 0.86 6.48 8.94
CA ASN A 86 -0.50 6.11 8.55
C ASN A 86 -0.89 4.79 9.21
N MET A 87 -2.18 4.56 9.39
CA MET A 87 -2.73 3.28 9.82
C MET A 87 -3.39 2.58 8.64
N VAL A 88 -3.10 1.29 8.46
CA VAL A 88 -3.74 0.41 7.48
C VAL A 88 -4.50 -0.66 8.24
N GLU A 89 -5.79 -0.80 7.93
CA GLU A 89 -6.71 -1.67 8.65
C GLU A 89 -7.28 -2.74 7.71
N TYR A 90 -7.57 -3.93 8.24
CA TYR A 90 -8.35 -4.89 7.48
C TYR A 90 -9.80 -4.44 7.46
N THR A 91 -10.46 -4.75 6.35
CA THR A 91 -11.90 -4.60 6.18
C THR A 91 -12.59 -5.94 6.41
N GLN A 92 -13.85 -5.91 6.81
CA GLN A 92 -14.65 -7.14 6.92
C GLN A 92 -15.23 -7.51 5.55
N CYS A 93 -15.18 -8.81 5.22
CA CYS A 93 -15.86 -9.32 4.03
C CYS A 93 -17.37 -9.07 4.11
N PRO A 94 -18.01 -8.44 3.11
CA PRO A 94 -19.45 -8.16 3.17
C PRO A 94 -20.34 -9.42 3.12
N ASN A 95 -19.76 -10.59 2.85
CA ASN A 95 -20.51 -11.86 2.80
C ASN A 95 -20.34 -12.73 4.06
N CYS A 96 -19.11 -12.88 4.57
CA CYS A 96 -18.81 -13.78 5.69
C CYS A 96 -18.23 -13.09 6.93
N HIS A 97 -17.97 -11.78 6.87
CA HIS A 97 -17.33 -10.98 7.92
C HIS A 97 -15.90 -11.40 8.30
N GLU A 98 -15.29 -12.37 7.61
CA GLU A 98 -13.87 -12.68 7.77
C GLU A 98 -13.02 -11.44 7.41
N PRO A 99 -11.93 -11.20 8.15
CA PRO A 99 -11.08 -10.05 7.92
C PRO A 99 -10.28 -10.20 6.63
N MET A 100 -10.22 -9.14 5.83
CA MET A 100 -9.52 -9.12 4.55
C MET A 100 -8.90 -7.74 4.27
N ILE A 101 -7.77 -7.74 3.56
CA ILE A 101 -7.25 -6.53 2.94
C ILE A 101 -7.95 -6.33 1.59
N ASN A 102 -8.36 -5.10 1.29
CA ASN A 102 -8.99 -4.78 0.01
C ASN A 102 -7.98 -4.91 -1.12
N VAL A 103 -8.44 -5.36 -2.30
CA VAL A 103 -7.60 -5.34 -3.51
C VAL A 103 -7.85 -4.02 -4.22
N PRO A 104 -6.84 -3.13 -4.35
CA PRO A 104 -7.04 -1.85 -4.98
C PRO A 104 -7.28 -1.98 -6.49
N LEU A 105 -7.97 -1.00 -7.08
CA LEU A 105 -8.24 -0.96 -8.52
C LEU A 105 -6.96 -0.98 -9.37
N THR A 106 -5.85 -0.45 -8.86
CA THR A 106 -4.53 -0.48 -9.51
C THR A 106 -4.08 -1.91 -9.77
N MET A 107 -4.26 -2.81 -8.80
CA MET A 107 -3.98 -4.24 -8.96
C MET A 107 -4.91 -4.90 -9.96
N LEU A 108 -6.21 -4.57 -9.95
CA LEU A 108 -7.16 -5.12 -10.92
C LEU A 108 -6.81 -4.71 -12.35
N LYS A 109 -6.46 -3.44 -12.56
CA LYS A 109 -6.02 -2.93 -13.88
C LYS A 109 -4.73 -3.58 -14.37
N ARG A 110 -3.87 -4.04 -13.47
CA ARG A 110 -2.66 -4.81 -13.81
C ARG A 110 -2.97 -6.28 -14.14
N GLY A 111 -3.92 -6.89 -13.44
CA GLY A 111 -4.27 -8.30 -13.61
C GLY A 111 -5.28 -8.61 -14.73
N PHE A 112 -6.14 -7.66 -15.08
CA PHE A 112 -7.22 -7.85 -16.06
C PHE A 112 -7.16 -6.81 -17.18
N LYS A 113 -7.33 -7.25 -18.43
CA LYS A 113 -7.38 -6.36 -19.61
C LYS A 113 -8.55 -5.37 -19.53
N ASN A 114 -9.72 -5.85 -19.12
CA ASN A 114 -10.95 -5.07 -19.00
C ASN A 114 -11.50 -5.21 -17.58
N VAL A 115 -11.37 -4.16 -16.77
CA VAL A 115 -11.94 -4.13 -15.41
C VAL A 115 -13.39 -3.67 -15.50
N SER A 116 -14.33 -4.62 -15.37
CA SER A 116 -15.77 -4.38 -15.38
C SER A 116 -16.37 -4.29 -13.97
N ASN A 117 -17.61 -3.83 -13.85
CA ASN A 117 -18.33 -3.79 -12.58
C ASN A 117 -18.42 -5.17 -11.88
N PRO A 118 -18.72 -6.29 -12.59
CA PRO A 118 -18.70 -7.62 -11.98
C PRO A 118 -17.33 -8.02 -11.40
N ILE A 119 -16.23 -7.74 -12.10
CA ILE A 119 -14.87 -8.02 -11.61
C ILE A 119 -14.59 -7.19 -10.36
N THR A 120 -14.95 -5.91 -10.39
CA THR A 120 -14.71 -5.01 -9.26
C THR A 120 -15.51 -5.47 -8.03
N ALA A 121 -16.75 -5.94 -8.21
CA ALA A 121 -17.58 -6.51 -7.15
C ALA A 121 -16.99 -7.80 -6.56
N LEU A 122 -16.48 -8.71 -7.40
CA LEU A 122 -15.82 -9.95 -6.95
C LEU A 122 -14.60 -9.67 -6.05
N PHE A 123 -13.84 -8.63 -6.35
CA PHE A 123 -12.65 -8.27 -5.58
C PHE A 123 -12.94 -7.44 -4.32
N LYS A 124 -14.22 -7.09 -4.08
CA LYS A 124 -14.72 -6.64 -2.78
C LYS A 124 -15.06 -7.80 -1.83
N LEU A 125 -14.92 -9.05 -2.26
CA LEU A 125 -15.08 -10.24 -1.42
C LEU A 125 -13.72 -10.78 -0.98
N CYS A 126 -13.69 -11.45 0.17
CA CYS A 126 -12.49 -12.17 0.64
C CYS A 126 -12.14 -13.32 -0.33
N PRO A 127 -10.91 -13.85 -0.30
CA PRO A 127 -10.48 -14.91 -1.22
C PRO A 127 -11.39 -16.15 -1.24
N LYS A 128 -11.93 -16.53 -0.07
CA LYS A 128 -12.85 -17.67 0.07
C LYS A 128 -14.19 -17.40 -0.59
N CYS A 129 -14.89 -16.32 -0.21
CA CYS A 129 -16.19 -15.97 -0.80
C CYS A 129 -16.07 -15.62 -2.29
N ARG A 130 -14.95 -15.03 -2.72
CA ARG A 130 -14.67 -14.79 -4.15
C ARG A 130 -14.63 -16.10 -4.93
N ARG A 131 -13.90 -17.11 -4.42
CA ARG A 131 -13.81 -18.43 -5.05
C ARG A 131 -15.17 -19.11 -5.14
N GLU A 132 -15.94 -19.08 -4.05
CA GLU A 132 -17.30 -19.65 -4.01
C GLU A 132 -18.25 -18.95 -4.97
N HIS A 133 -18.21 -17.62 -5.03
CA HIS A 133 -19.05 -16.82 -5.92
C HIS A 133 -18.71 -17.09 -7.40
N THR A 134 -17.42 -17.14 -7.76
CA THR A 134 -16.99 -17.50 -9.12
C THR A 134 -17.45 -18.91 -9.51
N PHE A 135 -17.35 -19.89 -8.60
CA PHE A 135 -17.77 -21.27 -8.87
C PHE A 135 -19.28 -21.41 -9.07
N LYS A 136 -20.09 -20.78 -8.20
CA LYS A 136 -21.56 -20.84 -8.28
C LYS A 136 -22.11 -20.19 -9.54
N GLN A 137 -21.49 -19.08 -9.98
CA GLN A 137 -21.98 -18.31 -11.12
C GLN A 137 -21.33 -18.69 -12.46
N ARG A 138 -20.38 -19.65 -12.50
CA ARG A 138 -19.65 -20.06 -13.71
C ARG A 138 -19.10 -18.87 -14.52
N VAL A 139 -18.54 -17.87 -13.82
CA VAL A 139 -18.11 -16.58 -14.43
C VAL A 139 -16.75 -16.67 -15.13
N LEU A 140 -16.11 -17.85 -15.10
CA LEU A 140 -14.91 -18.21 -15.85
C LEU A 140 -15.07 -19.63 -16.40
#